data_AF-A0A5E4Z7R2-F1
#
_entry.id   AF-A0A5E4Z7R2-F1
#
_cell.length_a   1.000
_cell.length_b   1.000
_cell.length_c   1.000
_cell.angle_alpha   90.00
_cell.angle_beta   90.00
_cell.angle_gamma   90.00
#
_symmetry.space_group_name_H-M   'P 1'
#
loop_
_entity.id
_entity.type
_entity.pdbx_description
1 polymer ?
#
loop_
_entity_poly.entity_id
_entity_poly.type
_entity_poly.pdbx_seq_one_letter_code
_entity_poly.pdbx_strand_id
1 'polypeptide(L)'
;MLSTQAQDLVSAYLNAGVSLADANKFAAGLIQTGTTLPSRLAVNGDTELIKVVPRGMFNGDVVTPYSPYFVTRAEFDALAKLPTEQIAAKLGLPAEQAIRGAQMGFDVYSMKPLPGVEPKVFTSQVAPIQQGTYSAPGGAQQVLVPSRNQWTDPNANKIGEIKGIR
;
A
#
# COMPACT_ATOMS: atom_id res chain seq x y z
N MET A 1 -1.53 -27.26 3.91
CA MET A 1 -1.06 -26.75 2.59
C MET A 1 -1.45 -25.29 2.49
N LEU A 2 -0.55 -24.40 2.06
CA LEU A 2 -0.90 -23.02 1.71
C LEU A 2 -1.82 -23.02 0.49
N SER A 3 -2.80 -22.12 0.42
CA SER A 3 -3.61 -21.93 -0.79
C SER A 3 -2.74 -21.48 -1.98
N THR A 4 -3.18 -21.73 -3.22
CA THR A 4 -2.45 -21.33 -4.43
C THR A 4 -2.10 -19.83 -4.43
N GLN A 5 -3.03 -18.99 -3.97
CA GLN A 5 -2.83 -17.54 -3.86
C GLN A 5 -1.72 -17.17 -2.86
N ALA A 6 -1.67 -17.86 -1.71
CA ALA A 6 -0.61 -17.63 -0.72
C ALA A 6 0.75 -18.13 -1.24
N GLN A 7 0.78 -19.24 -1.99
CA GLN A 7 1.99 -19.74 -2.64
C GLN A 7 2.51 -18.75 -3.70
N ASP A 8 1.62 -18.17 -4.52
CA ASP A 8 2.00 -17.18 -5.53
C ASP A 8 2.66 -15.94 -4.91
N LEU A 9 2.15 -15.48 -3.75
CA LEU A 9 2.72 -14.36 -3.02
C LEU A 9 4.12 -14.67 -2.47
N VAL A 10 4.30 -15.86 -1.90
CA VAL A 10 5.62 -16.35 -1.46
C VAL A 10 6.57 -16.43 -2.65
N SER A 11 6.14 -17.00 -3.78
CA SER A 11 6.93 -17.07 -5.01
C SER A 11 7.31 -15.70 -5.55
N ALA A 12 6.46 -14.68 -5.39
CA ALA A 12 6.80 -13.31 -5.79
C ALA A 12 7.98 -12.76 -4.97
N TYR A 13 8.02 -12.99 -3.66
CA TYR A 13 9.15 -12.61 -2.81
C TYR A 13 10.42 -13.42 -3.11
N LEU A 14 10.30 -14.73 -3.34
CA LEU A 14 11.44 -15.57 -3.72
C LEU A 14 12.09 -15.09 -5.03
N ASN A 15 11.28 -14.75 -6.03
CA ASN A 15 11.77 -14.20 -7.30
C ASN A 15 12.40 -12.80 -7.13
N ALA A 16 12.05 -12.08 -6.07
CA ALA A 16 12.67 -10.81 -5.69
C ALA A 16 13.99 -10.99 -4.91
N GLY A 17 14.46 -12.24 -4.72
CA GLY A 17 15.70 -12.55 -4.00
C GLY A 17 15.57 -12.63 -2.48
N VAL A 18 14.34 -12.68 -1.96
CA VAL A 18 14.08 -12.83 -0.52
C VAL A 18 14.23 -14.30 -0.10
N SER A 19 14.78 -14.54 1.10
CA SER A 19 14.92 -15.90 1.67
C SER A 19 13.55 -16.57 1.84
N LEU A 20 13.47 -17.90 1.82
CA LEU A 20 12.20 -18.60 2.03
C LEU A 20 11.56 -18.29 3.39
N ALA A 21 12.36 -18.14 4.45
CA ALA A 21 11.87 -17.80 5.77
C ALA A 21 11.22 -16.40 5.80
N ASP A 22 11.91 -15.41 5.23
CA ASP A 22 11.41 -14.03 5.15
C ASP A 22 10.24 -13.90 4.17
N ALA A 23 10.27 -14.62 3.04
CA ALA A 23 9.19 -14.64 2.07
C ALA A 23 7.88 -15.14 2.71
N ASN A 24 7.95 -16.21 3.50
CA ASN A 24 6.79 -16.69 4.26
C ASN A 24 6.30 -15.66 5.28
N LYS A 25 7.22 -15.02 6.02
CA LYS A 25 6.88 -13.99 7.00
C LYS A 25 6.22 -12.78 6.36
N PHE A 26 6.77 -12.25 5.28
CA PHE A 26 6.24 -11.09 4.57
C PHE A 26 4.91 -11.41 3.88
N ALA A 27 4.80 -12.57 3.22
CA ALA A 27 3.54 -13.01 2.63
C ALA A 27 2.44 -13.18 3.69
N ALA A 28 2.76 -13.76 4.85
CA ALA A 28 1.80 -13.87 5.96
C ALA A 28 1.34 -12.49 6.45
N GLY A 29 2.26 -11.54 6.63
CA GLY A 29 1.92 -10.16 7.01
C GLY A 29 1.01 -9.47 5.99
N LEU A 30 1.29 -9.64 4.70
CA LEU A 30 0.46 -9.13 3.61
C LEU A 30 -0.93 -9.75 3.56
N ILE A 31 -1.05 -11.04 3.84
CA ILE A 31 -2.35 -11.73 3.91
C ILE A 31 -3.17 -11.19 5.09
N GLN A 32 -2.51 -10.92 6.23
CA GLN A 32 -3.17 -10.41 7.44
C GLN A 32 -3.72 -8.99 7.29
N THR A 33 -3.24 -8.20 6.32
CA THR A 33 -3.80 -6.85 6.08
C THR A 33 -5.10 -6.87 5.29
N GLY A 34 -5.49 -8.02 4.73
CA GLY A 34 -6.67 -8.15 3.86
C GLY A 34 -7.87 -8.83 4.51
N THR A 35 -9.09 -8.49 4.10
CA THR A 35 -10.32 -9.25 4.45
C THR A 35 -10.43 -10.55 3.66
N THR A 36 -9.75 -10.64 2.54
CA THR A 36 -9.70 -11.81 1.65
C THR A 36 -8.26 -12.15 1.28
N LEU A 37 -8.02 -13.40 0.88
CA LEU A 37 -6.74 -13.77 0.29
C LEU A 37 -6.42 -12.88 -0.92
N PRO A 38 -5.20 -12.32 -1.02
CA PRO A 38 -4.83 -11.49 -2.16
C PRO A 38 -4.90 -12.25 -3.49
N SER A 39 -5.51 -11.64 -4.49
CA SER A 39 -5.55 -12.16 -5.86
C SER A 39 -4.59 -11.42 -6.77
N ARG A 40 -4.12 -12.05 -7.84
CA ARG A 40 -3.24 -11.40 -8.81
C ARG A 40 -3.95 -10.24 -9.49
N LEU A 41 -3.28 -9.09 -9.58
CA LEU A 41 -3.73 -7.94 -10.35
C LEU A 41 -2.91 -7.87 -11.64
N ALA A 42 -3.59 -7.73 -12.78
CA ALA A 42 -2.93 -7.54 -14.06
C ALA A 42 -2.32 -6.14 -14.13
N VAL A 43 -1.09 -6.05 -14.63
CA VAL A 43 -0.28 -4.82 -14.71
C VAL A 43 0.33 -4.75 -16.09
N ASN A 44 0.39 -3.55 -16.64
CA ASN A 44 1.02 -3.21 -17.91
C ASN A 44 1.87 -1.93 -17.75
N GLY A 45 2.58 -1.52 -18.81
CA GLY A 45 3.46 -0.34 -18.77
C GLY A 45 2.76 0.98 -18.43
N ASP A 46 1.45 1.07 -18.64
CA ASP A 46 0.65 2.27 -18.31
C ASP A 46 0.10 2.25 -16.89
N THR A 47 0.26 1.12 -16.16
CA THR A 47 -0.27 1.00 -14.81
C THR A 47 0.43 1.97 -13.87
N GLU A 48 -0.37 2.78 -13.19
CA GLU A 48 0.10 3.72 -12.19
C GLU A 48 -0.42 3.31 -10.81
N LEU A 49 0.51 3.12 -9.88
CA LEU A 49 0.21 2.83 -8.49
C LEU A 49 0.51 4.06 -7.64
N ILE A 50 -0.42 4.36 -6.72
CA ILE A 50 -0.40 5.55 -5.89
C ILE A 50 -0.13 5.14 -4.45
N LYS A 51 0.67 5.95 -3.77
CA LYS A 51 0.91 5.82 -2.34
C LYS A 51 0.52 7.10 -1.64
N VAL A 52 -0.34 6.94 -0.63
CA VAL A 52 -0.78 8.02 0.24
C VAL A 52 -0.02 7.88 1.54
N VAL A 53 0.70 8.94 1.93
CA VAL A 53 1.63 8.90 3.05
C VAL A 53 1.30 10.06 4.00
N PRO A 54 1.02 9.79 5.29
CA PRO A 54 0.80 10.86 6.26
C PRO A 54 1.99 11.81 6.30
N ARG A 55 1.74 13.12 6.34
CA ARG A 55 2.84 14.07 6.51
C ARG A 55 3.46 13.90 7.89
N GLY A 56 4.79 13.98 7.97
CA GLY A 56 5.48 14.05 9.25
C GLY A 56 5.54 15.50 9.75
N MET A 57 5.78 15.64 11.06
CA MET A 57 5.83 16.95 11.73
C MET A 57 7.12 17.75 11.42
N PHE A 58 8.18 17.07 10.96
CA PHE A 58 9.50 17.69 10.70
C PHE A 58 10.09 17.34 9.32
N ASN A 59 9.80 16.15 8.79
CA ASN A 59 10.06 15.73 7.41
C ASN A 59 8.91 14.79 7.00
N GLY A 60 8.49 14.80 5.73
CA GLY A 60 7.50 13.83 5.24
C GLY A 60 7.98 12.40 5.46
N ASP A 61 7.07 11.48 5.79
CA ASP A 61 7.39 10.06 5.80
C ASP A 61 7.89 9.70 4.38
N VAL A 62 9.13 9.23 4.27
CA VAL A 62 9.68 8.77 2.98
C VAL A 62 9.06 7.42 2.65
N VAL A 63 8.74 7.20 1.38
CA VAL A 63 8.32 5.88 0.92
C VAL A 63 9.50 4.93 1.05
N THR A 64 9.52 4.12 2.10
CA THR A 64 10.61 3.17 2.29
C THR A 64 10.62 2.14 1.14
N PRO A 65 11.81 1.66 0.71
CA PRO A 65 11.91 0.65 -0.34
C PRO A 65 11.14 -0.64 -0.04
N TYR A 66 10.87 -0.90 1.24
CA TYR A 66 10.23 -2.12 1.72
C TYR A 66 8.72 -1.99 1.95
N SER A 67 8.15 -0.79 1.86
CA SER A 67 6.71 -0.62 2.09
C SER A 67 5.91 -1.11 0.88
N PRO A 68 5.13 -2.21 1.00
CA PRO A 68 4.52 -2.89 -0.14
C PRO A 68 3.10 -2.39 -0.47
N TYR A 69 2.56 -1.46 0.32
CA TYR A 69 1.15 -1.03 0.22
C TYR A 69 0.99 0.18 -0.70
N PHE A 70 0.11 0.03 -1.69
CA PHE A 70 -0.27 1.03 -2.68
C PHE A 70 -1.78 0.92 -2.96
N VAL A 71 -2.30 1.83 -3.78
CA VAL A 71 -3.64 1.77 -4.36
C VAL A 71 -3.58 2.03 -5.86
N THR A 72 -4.62 1.70 -6.61
CA THR A 72 -4.73 2.11 -8.01
C THR A 72 -5.03 3.61 -8.11
N ARG A 73 -4.81 4.23 -9.28
CA ARG A 73 -5.26 5.60 -9.54
C ARG A 73 -6.75 5.79 -9.26
N ALA A 74 -7.60 4.88 -9.73
CA ALA A 74 -9.04 4.96 -9.54
C ALA A 74 -9.46 4.90 -8.06
N GLU A 75 -8.82 4.02 -7.27
CA GLU A 75 -9.06 3.95 -5.83
C GLU A 75 -8.58 5.21 -5.12
N PHE A 76 -7.41 5.73 -5.50
CA PHE A 76 -6.94 7.02 -4.99
C PHE A 76 -7.92 8.16 -5.28
N ASP A 77 -8.45 8.25 -6.51
CA ASP A 77 -9.39 9.30 -6.90
C ASP A 77 -10.72 9.18 -6.14
N ALA A 78 -11.11 7.97 -5.72
CA ALA A 78 -12.24 7.76 -4.83
C ALA A 78 -11.94 8.18 -3.38
N LEU A 79 -10.78 7.80 -2.85
CA LEU A 79 -10.33 8.17 -1.51
C LEU A 79 -10.13 9.68 -1.36
N ALA A 80 -9.55 10.35 -2.36
CA ALA A 80 -9.22 11.78 -2.33
C ALA A 80 -10.46 12.71 -2.23
N LYS A 81 -11.67 12.15 -2.42
CA LYS A 81 -12.95 12.86 -2.23
C LYS A 81 -13.46 12.80 -0.79
N LEU A 82 -12.84 12.00 0.06
CA LEU A 82 -13.23 11.81 1.45
C LEU A 82 -12.51 12.79 2.38
N PRO A 83 -13.07 13.07 3.58
CA PRO A 83 -12.33 13.72 4.65
C PRO A 83 -11.06 12.94 5.01
N THR A 84 -9.99 13.63 5.41
CA THR A 84 -8.67 13.01 5.70
C THR A 84 -8.73 11.91 6.77
N GLU A 85 -9.59 12.06 7.77
CA GLU A 85 -9.84 11.04 8.80
C GLU A 85 -10.41 9.76 8.19
N GLN A 86 -11.34 9.88 7.23
CA GLN A 86 -11.92 8.75 6.54
C GLN A 86 -10.91 8.08 5.60
N ILE A 87 -10.01 8.84 4.97
CA ILE A 87 -8.93 8.29 4.15
C ILE A 87 -8.04 7.38 4.99
N ALA A 88 -7.56 7.87 6.14
CA ALA A 88 -6.75 7.06 7.05
C ALA A 88 -7.50 5.81 7.54
N ALA A 89 -8.77 5.97 7.88
CA ALA A 89 -9.63 4.91 8.39
C ALA A 89 -9.89 3.81 7.33
N LYS A 90 -10.13 4.20 6.08
CA LYS A 90 -10.34 3.28 4.94
C LYS A 90 -9.06 2.53 4.55
N LEU A 91 -7.91 3.20 4.64
CA LEU A 91 -6.59 2.63 4.40
C LEU A 91 -6.09 1.76 5.58
N GLY A 92 -6.83 1.70 6.70
CA GLY A 92 -6.43 0.92 7.87
C GLY A 92 -5.11 1.41 8.48
N LEU A 93 -4.86 2.73 8.47
CA LEU A 93 -3.61 3.28 8.99
C LEU A 93 -3.56 3.14 10.53
N PRO A 94 -2.39 2.81 11.11
CA PRO A 94 -2.18 2.83 12.56
C PRO A 94 -2.60 4.15 13.19
N ALA A 95 -2.98 4.12 14.47
CA ALA A 95 -3.56 5.28 15.18
C ALA A 95 -2.73 6.57 15.03
N GLU A 96 -1.41 6.48 15.20
CA GLU A 96 -0.50 7.63 15.07
C GLU A 96 -0.53 8.21 13.65
N GLN A 97 -0.45 7.36 12.64
CA GLN A 97 -0.49 7.76 11.23
C GLN A 97 -1.85 8.36 10.86
N ALA A 98 -2.94 7.82 11.41
CA ALA A 98 -4.28 8.34 11.19
C ALA A 98 -4.46 9.74 11.78
N ILE A 99 -3.95 9.98 12.99
CA ILE A 99 -3.95 11.30 13.63
C ILE A 99 -3.14 12.31 12.80
N ARG A 100 -1.94 11.92 12.35
CA ARG A 100 -1.11 12.79 11.50
C ARG A 100 -1.80 13.10 10.17
N GLY A 101 -2.36 12.09 9.52
CA GLY A 101 -3.10 12.23 8.27
C GLY A 101 -4.31 13.15 8.41
N ALA A 102 -5.06 13.02 9.50
CA ALA A 102 -6.18 13.91 9.81
C ALA A 102 -5.71 15.37 9.98
N GLN A 103 -4.72 15.59 10.83
CA GLN A 103 -4.26 16.92 11.22
C GLN A 103 -3.47 17.63 10.12
N MET A 104 -2.45 16.98 9.56
CA MET A 104 -1.48 17.59 8.64
C MET A 104 -1.72 17.20 7.18
N GLY A 105 -2.57 16.20 6.92
CA GLY A 105 -2.83 15.70 5.59
C GLY A 105 -1.84 14.64 5.12
N PHE A 106 -1.80 14.44 3.81
CA PHE A 106 -1.02 13.39 3.15
C PHE A 106 -0.20 13.94 1.99
N ASP A 107 1.00 13.39 1.82
CA ASP A 107 1.76 13.48 0.60
C ASP A 107 1.37 12.31 -0.33
N VAL A 108 1.24 12.59 -1.62
CA VAL A 108 0.81 11.63 -2.63
C VAL A 108 1.94 11.39 -3.62
N TYR A 109 2.34 10.14 -3.75
CA TYR A 109 3.40 9.69 -4.64
C TYR A 109 2.88 8.68 -5.65
N SER A 110 3.51 8.61 -6.81
CA SER A 110 3.17 7.60 -7.82
C SER A 110 4.37 6.85 -8.34
N MET A 111 4.15 5.62 -8.78
CA MET A 111 5.14 4.82 -9.47
C MET A 111 4.52 4.05 -10.62
N LYS A 112 5.35 3.74 -11.62
CA LYS A 112 5.01 2.92 -12.77
C LYS A 112 5.99 1.75 -12.89
N PRO A 113 5.63 0.66 -13.59
CA PRO A 113 6.59 -0.38 -13.95
C PRO A 113 7.75 0.22 -14.73
N LEU A 114 8.95 -0.34 -14.56
CA LEU A 114 10.07 0.00 -15.44
C LEU A 114 9.77 -0.48 -16.88
N PRO A 115 10.40 0.13 -17.91
CA PRO A 115 10.22 -0.34 -19.29
C PRO A 115 10.63 -1.81 -19.46
N GLY A 116 9.80 -2.59 -20.15
CA GLY A 116 10.10 -3.98 -20.50
C GLY A 116 9.99 -5.00 -19.36
N VAL A 117 9.45 -4.62 -18.19
CA VAL A 117 9.15 -5.56 -17.10
C VAL A 117 7.65 -5.73 -16.88
N GLU A 118 7.26 -6.91 -16.42
CA GLU A 118 5.90 -7.25 -16.00
C GLU A 118 5.90 -7.61 -14.51
N PRO A 119 5.76 -6.64 -13.59
CA PRO A 119 5.84 -6.90 -12.17
C PRO A 119 4.69 -7.81 -11.70
N LYS A 120 4.94 -8.61 -10.67
CA LYS A 120 3.86 -9.36 -9.99
C LYS A 120 3.33 -8.54 -8.82
N VAL A 121 2.06 -8.15 -8.91
CA VAL A 121 1.34 -7.48 -7.81
C VAL A 121 0.04 -8.20 -7.49
N PHE A 122 -0.45 -7.95 -6.29
CA PHE A 122 -1.65 -8.59 -5.76
C PHE A 122 -2.60 -7.53 -5.24
N THR A 123 -3.86 -7.86 -5.09
CA THR A 123 -4.86 -6.94 -4.57
C THR A 123 -5.80 -7.63 -3.60
N SER A 124 -6.21 -6.90 -2.58
CA SER A 124 -7.14 -7.33 -1.54
C SER A 124 -7.83 -6.10 -0.95
N GLN A 125 -8.96 -6.29 -0.28
CA GLN A 125 -9.58 -5.21 0.47
C GLN A 125 -8.93 -5.11 1.86
N VAL A 126 -8.59 -3.91 2.31
CA VAL A 126 -7.97 -3.66 3.63
C VAL A 126 -8.91 -4.14 4.75
N ALA A 127 -8.38 -4.93 5.67
CA ALA A 127 -9.10 -5.42 6.84
C ALA A 127 -9.36 -4.30 7.88
N PRO A 128 -10.43 -4.41 8.67
CA PRO A 128 -10.59 -3.61 9.88
C PRO A 128 -9.40 -3.82 10.83
N ILE A 129 -8.97 -2.77 11.50
CA ILE A 129 -7.89 -2.83 12.50
C ILE A 129 -8.37 -2.35 13.87
N GLN A 130 -7.77 -2.90 14.92
CA GLN A 130 -7.97 -2.50 16.31
C GLN A 130 -6.60 -2.34 16.98
N GLN A 131 -6.34 -1.19 17.60
CA GLN A 131 -5.11 -0.89 18.35
C GLN A 131 -5.47 -0.22 19.67
N GLY A 132 -5.56 -0.99 20.75
CA GLY A 132 -6.06 -0.49 22.04
C GLY A 132 -7.50 -0.02 21.89
N THR A 133 -7.77 1.27 22.12
CA THR A 133 -9.09 1.90 21.94
C THR A 133 -9.34 2.41 20.52
N TYR A 134 -8.30 2.53 19.69
CA TYR A 134 -8.43 2.98 18.31
C TYR A 134 -8.93 1.84 17.43
N SER A 135 -9.89 2.14 16.56
CA SER A 135 -10.40 1.22 15.56
C SER A 135 -10.55 1.93 14.22
N ALA A 136 -10.29 1.22 13.13
CA ALA A 136 -10.56 1.71 11.79
C ALA A 136 -11.26 0.60 10.98
N PRO A 137 -12.29 0.96 10.19
CA PRO A 137 -13.09 -0.01 9.45
C PRO A 137 -12.35 -0.66 8.29
N GLY A 138 -11.24 -0.06 7.81
CA GLY A 138 -10.61 -0.48 6.57
C GLY A 138 -11.55 -0.36 5.38
N GLY A 139 -11.38 -1.24 4.40
CA GLY A 139 -12.30 -1.36 3.26
C GLY A 139 -11.83 -0.72 1.96
N ALA A 140 -10.70 0.01 1.95
CA ALA A 140 -10.08 0.44 0.70
C ALA A 140 -9.53 -0.77 -0.08
N GLN A 141 -9.48 -0.66 -1.41
CA GLN A 141 -8.78 -1.62 -2.25
C GLN A 141 -7.27 -1.35 -2.19
N GLN A 142 -6.48 -2.26 -1.64
CA GLN A 142 -5.02 -2.16 -1.63
C GLN A 142 -4.40 -2.96 -2.76
N VAL A 143 -3.26 -2.49 -3.25
CA VAL A 143 -2.34 -3.18 -4.13
C VAL A 143 -1.07 -3.50 -3.34
N LEU A 144 -0.70 -4.77 -3.34
CA LEU A 144 0.45 -5.31 -2.64
C LEU A 144 1.58 -5.53 -3.66
N VAL A 145 2.74 -4.96 -3.38
CA VAL A 145 3.90 -4.94 -4.28
C VAL A 145 5.10 -5.62 -3.61
N PRO A 146 5.24 -6.96 -3.73
CA PRO A 146 6.34 -7.71 -3.12
C PRO A 146 7.73 -7.31 -3.64
N SER A 147 7.83 -6.86 -4.90
CA SER A 147 9.09 -6.50 -5.55
C SER A 147 9.06 -5.04 -6.02
N ARG A 148 9.72 -4.14 -5.29
CA ARG A 148 9.77 -2.70 -5.61
C ARG A 148 10.85 -2.31 -6.61
N ASN A 149 11.84 -3.17 -6.84
CA ASN A 149 12.92 -2.96 -7.83
C ASN A 149 12.46 -2.97 -9.31
N GLN A 150 11.25 -3.45 -9.59
CA GLN A 150 10.65 -3.45 -10.94
C GLN A 150 9.81 -2.19 -11.21
N TRP A 151 9.83 -1.21 -10.31
CA TRP A 151 9.04 0.01 -10.35
C TRP A 151 9.95 1.24 -10.26
N THR A 152 9.49 2.36 -10.81
CA THR A 152 10.13 3.66 -10.57
C THR A 152 10.10 4.02 -9.09
N ASP A 153 11.09 4.78 -8.61
CA ASP A 153 11.07 5.27 -7.22
C ASP A 153 9.94 6.31 -7.03
N PRO A 154 8.92 6.04 -6.18
CA PRO A 154 7.85 6.99 -5.92
C PRO A 154 8.35 8.27 -5.24
N ASN A 155 9.44 8.24 -4.47
CA ASN A 155 9.96 9.46 -3.84
C ASN A 155 10.48 10.47 -4.88
N ALA A 156 10.88 9.99 -6.06
CA ALA A 156 11.25 10.84 -7.19
C ALA A 156 10.03 11.41 -7.94
N ASN A 157 8.80 11.01 -7.57
CA ASN A 157 7.58 11.38 -8.28
C ASN A 157 6.40 11.66 -7.32
N LYS A 158 6.56 12.74 -6.55
CA LYS A 158 5.45 13.34 -5.78
C LYS A 158 4.48 14.02 -6.76
N ILE A 159 3.21 13.64 -6.69
CA ILE A 159 2.17 14.11 -7.63
C ILE A 159 1.14 15.05 -6.99
N GLY A 160 1.17 15.20 -5.67
CA GLY A 160 0.24 16.09 -4.98
C GLY A 160 0.22 15.92 -3.47
N GLU A 161 -0.76 16.58 -2.88
CA GLU A 161 -0.99 16.63 -1.44
C GLU A 161 -2.49 16.66 -1.16
N ILE A 162 -2.91 16.03 -0.07
CA ILE A 162 -4.27 16.15 0.49
C ILE A 162 -4.12 16.95 1.77
N LYS A 163 -4.79 18.10 1.88
CA LYS A 163 -4.66 18.98 3.05
C LYS A 163 -5.41 18.41 4.25
N GLY A 164 -4.75 18.47 5.41
CA GLY A 164 -5.38 18.17 6.69
C GLY A 164 -6.29 19.30 7.17
N ILE A 165 -6.83 19.13 8.38
CA ILE A 165 -7.68 20.13 9.04
C ILE A 165 -6.90 21.27 9.70
N ARG A 166 -5.55 21.17 9.78
CA ARG A 166 -4.67 22.21 10.29
C ARG A 166 -3.77 22.78 9.19
#